data_AF-A0A7Y3CHE5-F1
#
_entry.id   AF-A0A7Y3CHE5-F1
#
_cell.length_a   1.000
_cell.length_b   1.000
_cell.length_c   1.000
_cell.angle_alpha   90.00
_cell.angle_beta   90.00
_cell.angle_gamma   90.00
#
_symmetry.space_group_name_H-M   'P 1'
#
loop_
_entity.id
_entity.type
_entity.pdbx_description
1 polymer ?
#
loop_
_entity_poly.entity_id
_entity_poly.type
_entity_poly.pdbx_seq_one_letter_code
_entity_poly.pdbx_strand_id
1 'polypeptide(L)'
;YDQTEYEKPPERFIICPQCGFQQLPSEDCQQCGIIFSKYFEKNETEEPEIDAAAQISKEMEQGIEKAKMIAMISTMKNRKRYDLRKILRWTRIGLLVLLFIAVGLYTAWTNWRVAGWDKTLEVVVYPINGDQSEQTEEFISTLDTEDFRPVETFMIEEATRYEFQLKKPISIHLAPVIGTLPPEPPKNRNPFVVMLWSLQMRYWAFMNNTYEKSLDIRLYVIYKAIENTEPQLEVSVGLRKGLIGIVNTSPASKAQDYTNIIITHEMLHTLGATDKYDYTTLMPNHPDGYADAEKKPLYPQNHGEIMAVRIPKSPDSFSMPKSLNNIIIGEKTCTEIKWCSEEES
;
A
#
# COMPACT_ATOMS: atom_id res chain seq x y z
N TYR A 1 -5.16 48.51 79.29
CA TYR A 1 -5.92 47.77 78.27
C TYR A 1 -4.89 46.95 77.52
N ASP A 2 -4.75 45.64 77.67
CA ASP A 2 -5.61 44.56 78.19
C ASP A 2 -4.69 43.32 78.39
N GLN A 3 -4.59 42.66 79.55
CA GLN A 3 -5.15 41.32 79.88
C GLN A 3 -5.19 40.32 78.71
N THR A 4 -4.83 39.03 78.75
CA THR A 4 -4.49 37.96 79.72
C THR A 4 -3.96 36.81 78.82
N GLU A 5 -3.17 35.82 79.24
CA GLU A 5 -3.58 34.63 80.00
C GLU A 5 -2.35 33.68 80.00
N TYR A 6 -1.79 33.36 81.17
CA TYR A 6 -0.73 32.36 81.29
C TYR A 6 -1.38 30.98 81.49
N GLU A 7 -1.38 30.14 80.46
CA GLU A 7 -1.75 28.72 80.58
C GLU A 7 -0.74 28.00 81.51
N LYS A 8 -1.26 27.40 82.58
CA LYS A 8 -0.50 26.55 83.50
C LYS A 8 -0.13 25.26 82.76
N PRO A 9 1.14 24.79 82.79
CA PRO A 9 1.53 23.58 82.06
C PRO A 9 0.79 22.34 82.62
N PRO A 10 0.50 21.33 81.78
CA PRO A 10 -0.24 20.15 82.22
C PRO A 10 0.53 19.41 83.31
N GLU A 11 -0.16 19.10 84.40
CA GLU A 11 0.38 18.31 85.50
C GLU A 11 0.79 16.93 84.96
N ARG A 12 2.09 16.61 85.02
CA ARG A 12 2.61 15.32 84.56
C ARG A 12 2.25 14.26 85.58
N PHE A 13 1.32 13.38 85.22
CA PHE A 13 1.00 12.19 86.01
C PHE A 13 1.96 11.04 85.69
N ILE A 14 2.22 10.19 86.67
CA ILE A 14 2.89 8.91 86.50
C ILE A 14 1.87 7.78 86.65
N ILE A 15 2.05 6.70 85.89
CA ILE A 15 1.20 5.51 85.96
C ILE A 15 2.00 4.42 86.67
N CYS A 16 1.41 3.84 87.72
CA CYS A 16 2.09 2.78 88.45
C CYS A 16 2.25 1.52 87.57
N PRO A 17 3.46 1.00 87.36
CA PRO A 17 3.68 -0.15 86.49
C PRO A 17 3.14 -1.46 87.08
N GLN A 18 2.88 -1.51 88.40
CA GLN A 18 2.32 -2.71 89.05
C GLN A 18 0.79 -2.75 89.03
N CYS A 19 0.11 -1.63 89.25
CA CYS A 19 -1.35 -1.60 89.39
C CYS A 19 -2.09 -0.69 88.39
N GLY A 20 -1.36 0.07 87.56
CA GLY A 20 -1.92 0.97 86.56
C GLY A 20 -2.52 2.26 87.12
N PHE A 21 -2.44 2.52 88.43
CA PHE A 21 -3.00 3.73 89.04
C PHE A 21 -2.24 4.98 88.59
N GLN A 22 -2.97 5.98 88.10
CA GLN A 22 -2.42 7.26 87.65
C GLN A 22 -2.47 8.28 88.79
N GLN A 23 -1.32 8.84 89.12
CA GLN A 23 -1.17 9.78 90.24
C GLN A 23 -0.12 10.85 89.91
N LEU A 24 -0.09 11.91 90.72
CA LEU A 24 1.01 12.87 90.65
C LEU A 24 2.33 12.20 91.08
N PRO A 25 3.49 12.70 90.65
CA PRO A 25 4.77 12.07 90.96
C PRO A 25 5.00 11.98 92.47
N SER A 26 5.22 10.76 92.97
CA SER A 26 5.57 10.47 94.36
C SER A 26 6.54 9.30 94.41
N GLU A 27 7.20 9.07 95.55
CA GLU A 27 8.17 7.97 95.70
C GLU A 27 7.50 6.59 95.64
N ASP A 28 6.25 6.50 96.09
CA ASP A 28 5.47 5.28 96.14
C ASP A 28 4.08 5.44 95.51
N CYS A 29 3.50 4.33 95.07
CA CYS A 29 2.13 4.32 94.59
C CYS A 29 1.15 4.45 95.75
N GLN A 30 0.34 5.51 95.77
CA GLN A 30 -0.64 5.77 96.83
C GLN A 30 -1.74 4.71 96.90
N GLN A 31 -1.92 3.91 95.84
CA GLN A 31 -2.94 2.85 95.82
C GLN A 31 -2.41 1.47 96.22
N CYS A 32 -1.21 1.08 95.78
CA CYS A 32 -0.68 -0.27 96.07
C CYS A 32 0.58 -0.28 96.94
N GLY A 33 1.09 0.89 97.33
CA GLY A 33 2.24 1.07 98.21
C GLY A 33 3.60 0.73 97.59
N ILE A 34 3.67 0.46 96.27
CA ILE A 34 4.96 0.11 95.66
C ILE A 34 5.86 1.32 95.50
N ILE A 35 7.10 1.20 95.94
CA ILE A 35 8.13 2.22 95.76
C ILE A 35 8.70 2.09 94.34
N PHE A 36 8.59 3.15 93.54
CA PHE A 36 8.96 3.09 92.12
C PHE A 36 10.44 2.81 91.88
N SER A 37 11.33 3.41 92.68
CA SER A 37 12.78 3.18 92.56
C SER A 37 13.14 1.70 92.70
N LYS A 38 12.57 1.03 93.70
CA LYS A 38 12.79 -0.41 93.93
C LYS A 38 12.17 -1.31 92.86
N TYR A 39 11.06 -0.87 92.24
CA TYR A 39 10.43 -1.64 91.16
C TYR A 39 11.28 -1.62 89.88
N PHE A 40 11.86 -0.46 89.54
CA PHE A 40 12.70 -0.32 88.35
C PHE A 40 14.08 -0.98 88.54
N GLU A 41 14.71 -0.87 89.71
CA GLU A 41 15.97 -1.60 90.01
C GLU A 41 15.83 -3.12 89.87
N LYS A 42 14.64 -3.66 90.13
CA LYS A 42 14.40 -5.12 90.07
C LYS A 42 14.05 -5.61 88.67
N ASN A 43 13.66 -4.72 87.74
CA ASN A 43 13.13 -5.09 86.42
C ASN A 43 13.91 -4.45 85.25
N GLU A 44 15.14 -3.98 85.46
CA GLU A 44 16.03 -3.66 84.34
C GLU A 44 16.26 -4.92 83.51
N THR A 45 15.68 -4.92 82.32
CA THR A 45 15.90 -5.94 81.29
C THR A 45 17.19 -5.55 80.56
N GLU A 46 18.13 -6.49 80.47
CA GLU A 46 19.43 -6.32 79.81
C GLU A 46 19.27 -5.67 78.43
N GLU A 47 19.86 -4.49 78.25
CA GLU A 47 20.06 -3.89 76.93
C GLU A 47 20.95 -4.82 76.08
N PRO A 48 20.64 -5.03 74.78
CA PRO A 48 21.50 -5.85 73.94
C PRO A 48 22.88 -5.19 73.79
N GLU A 49 23.95 -5.99 73.91
CA GLU A 49 25.34 -5.56 73.78
C GLU A 49 25.56 -4.69 72.52
N ILE A 50 26.17 -3.52 72.74
CA ILE A 50 26.45 -2.47 71.74
C ILE A 50 27.16 -3.03 70.48
N ASP A 51 27.95 -4.10 70.62
CA ASP A 51 28.69 -4.73 69.52
C ASP A 51 27.79 -5.48 68.52
N ALA A 52 26.71 -6.11 68.98
CA ALA A 52 25.77 -6.82 68.10
C ALA A 52 24.97 -5.84 67.23
N ALA A 53 24.52 -4.73 67.82
CA ALA A 53 23.82 -3.66 67.10
C ALA A 53 24.75 -2.97 66.07
N ALA A 54 26.01 -2.74 66.42
CA ALA A 54 27.01 -2.18 65.52
C ALA A 54 27.27 -3.10 64.32
N GLN A 55 27.37 -4.41 64.54
CA GLN A 55 27.59 -5.39 63.48
C GLN A 55 26.40 -5.48 62.52
N ILE A 56 25.16 -5.49 63.04
CA ILE A 56 23.94 -5.46 62.22
C ILE A 56 23.89 -4.20 61.36
N SER A 57 24.27 -3.03 61.90
CA SER A 57 24.30 -1.78 61.13
C SER A 57 25.25 -1.85 59.93
N LYS A 58 26.43 -2.48 60.13
CA LYS A 58 27.49 -2.59 59.13
C LYS A 58 27.12 -3.56 58.01
N GLU A 59 26.48 -4.68 58.36
CA GLU A 59 25.93 -5.63 57.39
C GLU A 59 24.79 -5.01 56.58
N MET A 60 23.95 -4.19 57.22
CA MET A 60 22.86 -3.48 56.56
C MET A 60 23.39 -2.43 55.57
N GLU A 61 24.42 -1.66 55.94
CA GLU A 61 25.11 -0.73 55.02
C GLU A 61 25.72 -1.46 53.82
N GLN A 62 26.41 -2.59 54.05
CA GLN A 62 26.96 -3.40 52.96
C GLN A 62 25.87 -3.98 52.05
N GLY A 63 24.73 -4.39 52.61
CA GLY A 63 23.57 -4.86 51.86
C GLY A 63 22.98 -3.76 50.97
N ILE A 64 22.86 -2.54 51.50
CA ILE A 64 22.39 -1.36 50.78
C ILE A 64 23.34 -1.00 49.63
N GLU A 65 24.65 -1.00 49.85
CA GLU A 65 25.63 -0.71 48.78
C GLU A 65 25.62 -1.77 47.67
N LYS A 66 25.52 -3.05 48.02
CA LYS A 66 25.35 -4.13 47.03
C LYS A 66 24.07 -3.94 46.20
N ALA A 67 22.96 -3.58 46.85
CA ALA A 67 21.69 -3.34 46.17
C ALA A 67 21.76 -2.13 45.21
N LYS A 68 22.40 -1.02 45.63
CA LYS A 68 22.65 0.15 44.76
C LYS A 68 23.49 -0.22 43.54
N MET A 69 24.56 -0.99 43.73
CA MET A 69 25.41 -1.50 42.65
C MET A 69 24.63 -2.36 41.64
N ILE A 70 23.80 -3.28 42.11
CA ILE A 70 22.96 -4.12 41.24
C ILE A 70 21.95 -3.26 40.46
N ALA A 71 21.30 -2.30 41.13
CA ALA A 71 20.36 -1.38 40.49
C ALA A 71 21.04 -0.51 39.41
N MET A 72 22.27 -0.04 39.67
CA MET A 72 23.09 0.72 38.72
C MET A 72 23.48 -0.11 37.50
N ILE A 73 23.95 -1.35 37.70
CA ILE A 73 24.29 -2.27 36.60
C ILE A 73 23.04 -2.60 35.77
N SER A 74 21.90 -2.84 36.43
CA SER A 74 20.61 -3.09 35.79
C SER A 74 20.14 -1.91 34.93
N THR A 75 20.21 -0.69 35.46
CA THR A 75 19.87 0.54 34.72
C THR A 75 20.82 0.79 33.56
N MET A 76 22.13 0.58 33.71
CA MET A 76 23.09 0.66 32.60
C MET A 76 22.81 -0.37 31.50
N LYS A 77 22.50 -1.62 31.86
CA LYS A 77 22.16 -2.69 30.91
C LYS A 77 20.84 -2.40 30.18
N ASN A 78 19.85 -1.86 30.89
CA ASN A 78 18.59 -1.41 30.29
C ASN A 78 18.77 -0.20 29.38
N ARG A 79 19.61 0.77 29.73
CA ARG A 79 19.96 1.91 28.88
C ARG A 79 20.64 1.45 27.58
N LYS A 80 21.62 0.55 27.67
CA LYS A 80 22.32 -0.02 26.50
C LYS A 80 21.39 -0.84 25.60
N ARG A 81 20.45 -1.60 26.18
CA ARG A 81 19.40 -2.31 25.42
C ARG A 81 18.41 -1.35 24.76
N TYR A 82 18.02 -0.28 25.44
CA TYR A 82 17.14 0.76 24.91
C TYR A 82 17.81 1.45 23.72
N ASP A 83 19.07 1.85 23.85
CA ASP A 83 19.85 2.48 22.79
C ASP A 83 20.02 1.53 21.59
N LEU A 84 20.30 0.25 21.83
CA LEU A 84 20.40 -0.75 20.74
C LEU A 84 19.07 -0.94 20.00
N ARG A 85 17.95 -1.06 20.73
CA ARG A 85 16.61 -1.14 20.11
C ARG A 85 16.25 0.12 19.34
N LYS A 86 16.62 1.29 19.87
CA LYS A 86 16.43 2.58 19.23
C LYS A 86 17.22 2.65 17.92
N ILE A 87 18.51 2.29 17.95
CA ILE A 87 19.37 2.21 16.76
C ILE A 87 18.77 1.25 15.73
N LEU A 88 18.42 0.02 16.11
CA LEU A 88 17.78 -0.97 15.22
C LEU A 88 16.47 -0.46 14.60
N ARG A 89 15.66 0.29 15.36
CA ARG A 89 14.43 0.88 14.84
C ARG A 89 14.73 1.93 13.78
N TRP A 90 15.67 2.84 14.06
CA TRP A 90 16.03 3.91 13.13
C TRP A 90 16.77 3.39 11.88
N THR A 91 17.63 2.38 12.01
CA THR A 91 18.26 1.74 10.85
C THR A 91 17.23 1.04 9.98
N ARG A 92 16.28 0.30 10.57
CA ARG A 92 15.17 -0.32 9.82
C ARG A 92 14.31 0.73 9.11
N ILE A 93 13.92 1.80 9.81
CA ILE A 93 13.15 2.89 9.20
C ILE A 93 13.93 3.54 8.06
N GLY A 94 15.22 3.83 8.26
CA GLY A 94 16.10 4.40 7.24
C GLY A 94 16.21 3.51 6.01
N LEU A 95 16.41 2.21 6.19
CA LEU A 95 16.44 1.23 5.10
C LEU A 95 15.12 1.16 4.34
N LEU A 96 13.98 1.13 5.03
CA LEU A 96 12.67 1.11 4.39
C LEU A 96 12.38 2.38 3.60
N VAL A 97 12.76 3.55 4.13
CA VAL A 97 12.63 4.84 3.42
C VAL A 97 13.54 4.88 2.20
N LEU A 98 14.79 4.43 2.32
CA LEU A 98 15.72 4.38 1.20
C LEU A 98 15.25 3.43 0.10
N LEU A 99 14.73 2.24 0.48
CA LEU A 99 14.09 1.31 -0.45
C LEU A 99 12.88 1.97 -1.15
N PHE A 100 12.03 2.65 -0.39
CA PHE A 100 10.86 3.34 -0.94
C PHE A 100 11.26 4.44 -1.94
N ILE A 101 12.29 5.23 -1.62
CA ILE A 101 12.85 6.24 -2.53
C ILE A 101 13.41 5.57 -3.78
N ALA A 102 14.19 4.49 -3.66
CA ALA A 102 14.76 3.78 -4.80
C ALA A 102 13.67 3.23 -5.73
N VAL A 103 12.62 2.61 -5.17
CA VAL A 103 11.47 2.12 -5.94
C VAL A 103 10.70 3.27 -6.60
N GLY A 104 10.52 4.38 -5.89
CA GLY A 104 9.87 5.59 -6.41
C GLY A 104 10.64 6.19 -7.58
N LEU A 105 11.96 6.34 -7.46
CA LEU A 105 12.84 6.83 -8.53
C LEU A 105 12.86 5.88 -9.72
N TYR A 106 12.95 4.57 -9.49
CA TYR A 106 12.88 3.58 -10.55
C TYR A 106 11.56 3.68 -11.33
N THR A 107 10.44 3.74 -10.62
CA THR A 107 9.10 3.88 -11.23
C THR A 107 8.95 5.20 -11.99
N ALA A 108 9.46 6.30 -11.44
CA ALA A 108 9.43 7.60 -12.12
C ALA A 108 10.27 7.58 -13.39
N TRP A 109 11.45 6.96 -13.35
CA TRP A 109 12.34 6.83 -14.49
C TRP A 109 11.77 5.93 -15.59
N THR A 110 11.17 4.79 -15.25
CA THR A 110 10.50 3.92 -16.22
C THR A 110 9.32 4.64 -16.89
N ASN A 111 8.50 5.35 -16.09
CA ASN A 111 7.38 6.11 -16.62
C ASN A 111 7.84 7.26 -17.52
N TRP A 112 8.93 7.95 -17.15
CA TRP A 112 9.48 9.02 -17.97
C TRP A 112 9.99 8.50 -19.33
N ARG A 113 10.73 7.38 -19.35
CA ARG A 113 11.18 6.76 -20.60
C ARG A 113 10.03 6.29 -21.49
N VAL A 114 9.02 5.65 -20.92
CA VAL A 114 7.88 5.13 -21.70
C VAL A 114 6.98 6.27 -22.19
N ALA A 115 6.73 7.28 -21.36
CA ALA A 115 5.95 8.45 -21.75
C ALA A 115 6.75 9.44 -22.63
N GLY A 116 8.07 9.29 -22.72
CA GLY A 116 8.93 10.12 -23.57
C GLY A 116 9.03 9.62 -25.01
N TRP A 117 8.64 8.37 -25.27
CA TRP A 117 8.78 7.73 -26.58
C TRP A 117 10.20 7.88 -27.17
N ASP A 118 11.22 7.70 -26.32
CA ASP A 118 12.62 7.83 -26.74
C ASP A 118 13.07 6.69 -27.68
N LYS A 119 12.38 5.56 -27.62
CA LYS A 119 12.64 4.34 -28.40
C LYS A 119 11.33 3.58 -28.65
N THR A 120 11.37 2.66 -29.60
CA THR A 120 10.33 1.64 -29.78
C THR A 120 10.07 0.91 -28.46
N LEU A 121 8.80 0.80 -28.09
CA LEU A 121 8.37 0.08 -26.89
C LEU A 121 8.20 -1.41 -27.21
N GLU A 122 8.79 -2.26 -26.39
CA GLU A 122 8.61 -3.71 -26.48
C GLU A 122 7.32 -4.11 -25.75
N VAL A 123 6.32 -4.57 -26.50
CA VAL A 123 5.01 -4.99 -26.02
C VAL A 123 4.92 -6.50 -26.09
N VAL A 124 4.58 -7.15 -24.98
CA VAL A 124 4.47 -8.61 -24.94
C VAL A 124 3.08 -9.03 -24.48
N VAL A 125 2.49 -9.91 -25.28
CA VAL A 125 1.18 -10.52 -25.04
C VAL A 125 1.38 -11.88 -24.39
N TYR A 126 0.78 -12.09 -23.23
CA TYR A 126 0.72 -13.38 -22.54
C TYR A 126 -0.68 -13.96 -22.65
N PRO A 127 -0.87 -15.02 -23.45
CA PRO A 127 -2.15 -15.70 -23.52
C PRO A 127 -2.35 -16.55 -22.25
N ILE A 128 -3.58 -16.53 -21.73
CA ILE A 128 -3.98 -17.28 -20.54
C ILE A 128 -5.30 -17.99 -20.83
N ASN A 129 -5.33 -19.28 -20.55
CA ASN A 129 -6.56 -20.07 -20.55
C ASN A 129 -7.38 -19.75 -19.29
N GLY A 130 -8.39 -18.90 -19.44
CA GLY A 130 -9.20 -18.35 -18.35
C GLY A 130 -10.27 -19.29 -17.81
N ASP A 131 -10.80 -20.16 -18.65
CA ASP A 131 -11.84 -21.14 -18.29
C ASP A 131 -11.32 -22.57 -18.15
N GLN A 132 -10.01 -22.78 -18.39
CA GLN A 132 -9.35 -24.08 -18.37
C GLN A 132 -9.96 -25.11 -19.34
N SER A 133 -10.68 -24.64 -20.35
CA SER A 133 -11.30 -25.52 -21.34
C SER A 133 -10.28 -25.97 -22.38
N GLU A 134 -10.46 -27.19 -22.89
CA GLU A 134 -9.66 -27.74 -23.99
C GLU A 134 -9.80 -26.91 -25.27
N GLN A 135 -10.98 -26.33 -25.50
CA GLN A 135 -11.26 -25.47 -26.65
C GLN A 135 -10.44 -24.18 -26.62
N THR A 136 -10.37 -23.52 -25.45
CA THR A 136 -9.52 -22.35 -25.24
C THR A 136 -8.03 -22.72 -25.38
N GLU A 137 -7.61 -23.86 -24.83
CA GLU A 137 -6.23 -24.32 -24.93
C GLU A 137 -5.82 -24.56 -26.38
N GLU A 138 -6.66 -25.26 -27.14
CA GLU A 138 -6.46 -25.52 -28.57
C GLU A 138 -6.35 -24.20 -29.33
N PHE A 139 -7.28 -23.26 -29.11
CA PHE A 139 -7.23 -21.94 -29.72
C PHE A 139 -5.91 -21.21 -29.39
N ILE A 140 -5.52 -21.13 -28.12
CA ILE A 140 -4.28 -20.46 -27.70
C ILE A 140 -3.06 -21.11 -28.37
N SER A 141 -3.05 -22.44 -28.54
CA SER A 141 -1.94 -23.16 -29.18
C SER A 141 -1.75 -22.81 -30.67
N THR A 142 -2.80 -22.27 -31.31
CA THR A 142 -2.74 -21.79 -32.69
C THR A 142 -2.24 -20.36 -32.82
N LEU A 143 -2.19 -19.60 -31.72
CA LEU A 143 -1.78 -18.21 -31.75
C LEU A 143 -0.30 -18.08 -32.07
N ASP A 144 0.03 -17.15 -32.94
CA ASP A 144 1.39 -16.71 -33.18
C ASP A 144 1.50 -15.17 -33.10
N THR A 145 2.69 -14.64 -33.38
CA THR A 145 2.92 -13.18 -33.31
C THR A 145 2.20 -12.42 -34.44
N GLU A 146 1.92 -13.05 -35.58
CA GLU A 146 1.23 -12.43 -36.71
C GLU A 146 -0.24 -12.11 -36.38
N ASP A 147 -0.88 -12.90 -35.53
CA ASP A 147 -2.24 -12.64 -35.03
C ASP A 147 -2.38 -11.30 -34.29
N PHE A 148 -1.26 -10.74 -33.82
CA PHE A 148 -1.19 -9.46 -33.11
C PHE A 148 -0.54 -8.34 -33.94
N ARG A 149 -0.01 -8.64 -35.13
CA ARG A 149 0.58 -7.65 -36.04
C ARG A 149 -0.35 -6.50 -36.43
N PRO A 150 -1.71 -6.66 -36.49
CA PRO A 150 -2.60 -5.53 -36.69
C PRO A 150 -2.44 -4.40 -35.65
N VAL A 151 -2.08 -4.73 -34.40
CA VAL A 151 -1.82 -3.73 -33.34
C VAL A 151 -0.60 -2.88 -33.68
N GLU A 152 0.49 -3.53 -34.09
CA GLU A 152 1.71 -2.83 -34.52
C GLU A 152 1.46 -1.97 -35.76
N THR A 153 0.74 -2.52 -36.74
CA THR A 153 0.39 -1.83 -38.00
C THR A 153 -0.43 -0.57 -37.71
N PHE A 154 -1.48 -0.70 -36.89
CA PHE A 154 -2.32 0.43 -36.48
C PHE A 154 -1.51 1.55 -35.81
N MET A 155 -0.62 1.19 -34.86
CA MET A 155 0.20 2.20 -34.18
C MET A 155 1.17 2.91 -35.14
N ILE A 156 1.70 2.21 -36.15
CA ILE A 156 2.55 2.81 -37.20
C ILE A 156 1.74 3.78 -38.08
N GLU A 157 0.55 3.37 -38.52
CA GLU A 157 -0.34 4.18 -39.36
C GLU A 157 -0.77 5.45 -38.63
N GLU A 158 -1.19 5.34 -37.36
CA GLU A 158 -1.62 6.48 -36.58
C GLU A 158 -0.46 7.40 -36.18
N ALA A 159 0.72 6.85 -35.87
CA ALA A 159 1.92 7.66 -35.68
C ALA A 159 2.28 8.45 -36.94
N THR A 160 2.16 7.81 -38.12
CA THR A 160 2.38 8.48 -39.40
C THR A 160 1.36 9.60 -39.63
N ARG A 161 0.10 9.35 -39.30
CA ARG A 161 -0.99 10.33 -39.45
C ARG A 161 -0.77 11.59 -38.62
N TYR A 162 -0.20 11.45 -37.43
CA TYR A 162 0.16 12.55 -36.54
C TYR A 162 1.57 13.09 -36.77
N GLU A 163 2.24 12.67 -37.85
CA GLU A 163 3.63 13.04 -38.18
C GLU A 163 4.61 12.79 -37.00
N PHE A 164 4.31 11.78 -36.19
CA PHE A 164 5.09 11.45 -35.01
C PHE A 164 6.50 10.94 -35.40
N GLN A 165 7.50 11.36 -34.63
CA GLN A 165 8.91 11.16 -34.97
C GLN A 165 9.35 9.68 -35.05
N LEU A 166 8.74 8.79 -34.25
CA LEU A 166 9.07 7.36 -34.28
C LEU A 166 8.22 6.63 -35.33
N LYS A 167 8.88 6.18 -36.40
CA LYS A 167 8.24 5.38 -37.46
C LYS A 167 7.72 4.02 -37.00
N LYS A 168 8.30 3.46 -35.94
CA LYS A 168 7.87 2.21 -35.32
C LYS A 168 7.73 2.43 -33.80
N PRO A 169 6.56 2.88 -33.33
CA PRO A 169 6.35 3.22 -31.92
C PRO A 169 6.42 2.01 -31.00
N ILE A 170 5.96 0.85 -31.48
CA ILE A 170 5.93 -0.40 -30.72
C ILE A 170 6.47 -1.57 -31.53
N SER A 171 6.90 -2.62 -30.84
CA SER A 171 7.12 -3.96 -31.40
C SER A 171 6.36 -4.97 -30.54
N ILE A 172 5.48 -5.74 -31.15
CA ILE A 172 4.65 -6.72 -30.42
C ILE A 172 5.26 -8.12 -30.50
N HIS A 173 5.21 -8.86 -29.39
CA HIS A 173 5.64 -10.26 -29.34
C HIS A 173 4.65 -11.10 -28.55
N LEU A 174 4.56 -12.39 -28.90
CA LEU A 174 3.82 -13.38 -28.14
C LEU A 174 4.75 -14.11 -27.15
N ALA A 175 4.35 -14.17 -25.89
CA ALA A 175 5.03 -14.95 -24.86
C ALA A 175 4.43 -16.36 -24.73
N PRO A 176 5.16 -17.31 -24.11
CA PRO A 176 4.60 -18.59 -23.72
C PRO A 176 3.36 -18.44 -22.84
N VAL A 177 2.44 -19.40 -22.94
CA VAL A 177 1.22 -19.48 -22.12
C VAL A 177 1.57 -19.49 -20.63
N ILE A 178 0.79 -18.75 -19.84
CA ILE A 178 0.89 -18.76 -18.37
C ILE A 178 -0.26 -19.57 -17.79
N GLY A 179 0.05 -20.53 -16.91
CA GLY A 179 -0.94 -21.41 -16.27
C GLY A 179 -1.55 -20.88 -14.97
N THR A 180 -1.32 -19.61 -14.61
CA THR A 180 -1.92 -18.97 -13.42
C THR A 180 -2.71 -17.73 -13.84
N LEU A 181 -3.77 -17.42 -13.09
CA LEU A 181 -4.60 -16.24 -13.35
C LEU A 181 -4.10 -15.03 -12.54
N PRO A 182 -4.23 -13.81 -13.09
CA PRO A 182 -3.99 -12.59 -12.31
C PRO A 182 -5.02 -12.46 -11.18
N PRO A 183 -4.68 -11.79 -10.07
CA PRO A 183 -5.64 -11.53 -9.00
C PRO A 183 -6.83 -10.70 -9.53
N GLU A 184 -8.04 -11.11 -9.16
CA GLU A 184 -9.27 -10.47 -9.61
C GLU A 184 -9.32 -8.97 -9.23
N PRO A 185 -9.78 -8.11 -10.15
CA PRO A 185 -9.93 -6.70 -9.86
C PRO A 185 -10.97 -6.48 -8.75
N PRO A 186 -10.75 -5.48 -7.88
CA PRO A 186 -11.63 -5.24 -6.74
C PRO A 186 -13.01 -4.77 -7.21
N LYS A 187 -14.07 -5.41 -6.70
CA LYS A 187 -15.47 -5.07 -7.03
C LYS A 187 -15.90 -3.70 -6.52
N ASN A 188 -15.19 -3.15 -5.53
CA ASN A 188 -15.45 -1.83 -4.97
C ASN A 188 -14.24 -0.91 -5.19
N ARG A 189 -14.50 0.40 -5.25
CA ARG A 189 -13.47 1.43 -5.46
C ARG A 189 -12.79 1.85 -4.15
N ASN A 190 -12.73 0.99 -3.14
CA ASN A 190 -12.06 1.31 -1.88
C ASN A 190 -10.55 1.51 -2.14
N PRO A 191 -9.97 2.69 -1.85
CA PRO A 191 -8.58 2.98 -2.19
C PRO A 191 -7.56 1.99 -1.59
N PHE A 192 -7.81 1.48 -0.38
CA PHE A 192 -6.91 0.51 0.25
C PHE A 192 -6.97 -0.86 -0.43
N VAL A 193 -8.16 -1.29 -0.82
CA VAL A 193 -8.36 -2.55 -1.55
C VAL A 193 -7.72 -2.45 -2.93
N VAL A 194 -7.91 -1.33 -3.64
CA VAL A 194 -7.28 -1.04 -4.92
C VAL A 194 -5.74 -1.00 -4.80
N MET A 195 -5.21 -0.39 -3.74
CA MET A 195 -3.77 -0.36 -3.47
C MET A 195 -3.20 -1.76 -3.23
N LEU A 196 -3.88 -2.57 -2.40
CA LEU A 196 -3.45 -3.95 -2.11
C LEU A 196 -3.49 -4.81 -3.39
N TRP A 197 -4.59 -4.74 -4.14
CA TRP A 197 -4.71 -5.43 -5.43
C TRP A 197 -3.61 -4.99 -6.41
N SER A 198 -3.32 -3.69 -6.50
CA SER A 198 -2.25 -3.18 -7.36
C SER A 198 -0.88 -3.78 -7.01
N LEU A 199 -0.62 -4.02 -5.72
CA LEU A 199 0.62 -4.65 -5.26
C LEU A 199 0.63 -6.16 -5.57
N GLN A 200 -0.49 -6.85 -5.34
CA GLN A 200 -0.65 -8.27 -5.69
C GLN A 200 -0.48 -8.50 -7.19
N MET A 201 -1.08 -7.66 -8.02
CA MET A 201 -0.92 -7.68 -9.48
C MET A 201 0.54 -7.52 -9.89
N ARG A 202 1.25 -6.54 -9.33
CA ARG A 202 2.67 -6.32 -9.64
C ARG A 202 3.54 -7.52 -9.24
N TYR A 203 3.30 -8.06 -8.06
CA TYR A 203 4.00 -9.26 -7.58
C TYR A 203 3.71 -10.47 -8.47
N TRP A 204 2.44 -10.70 -8.80
CA TRP A 204 2.02 -11.78 -9.69
C TRP A 204 2.64 -11.64 -11.09
N ALA A 205 2.61 -10.44 -11.68
CA ALA A 205 3.20 -10.17 -12.98
C ALA A 205 4.74 -10.33 -12.98
N PHE A 206 5.40 -10.00 -11.86
CA PHE A 206 6.83 -10.24 -11.68
C PHE A 206 7.15 -11.74 -11.64
N MET A 207 6.37 -12.53 -10.89
CA MET A 207 6.58 -13.97 -10.76
C MET A 207 6.27 -14.75 -12.04
N ASN A 208 5.34 -14.27 -12.85
CA ASN A 208 4.93 -14.93 -14.10
C ASN A 208 5.57 -14.31 -15.36
N ASN A 209 6.63 -13.51 -15.21
CA ASN A 209 7.37 -13.01 -16.35
C ASN A 209 8.27 -14.10 -16.93
N THR A 210 7.78 -14.82 -17.94
CA THR A 210 8.52 -15.89 -18.64
C THR A 210 9.28 -15.40 -19.88
N TYR A 211 9.16 -14.13 -20.26
CA TYR A 211 9.80 -13.59 -21.46
C TYR A 211 11.18 -13.03 -21.13
N GLU A 212 12.20 -13.48 -21.86
CA GLU A 212 13.60 -13.27 -21.48
C GLU A 212 14.11 -11.84 -21.72
N LYS A 213 13.51 -11.10 -22.66
CA LYS A 213 13.98 -9.74 -23.01
C LYS A 213 13.40 -8.68 -22.09
N SER A 214 14.02 -7.50 -22.09
CA SER A 214 13.48 -6.31 -21.43
C SER A 214 12.13 -5.94 -22.03
N LEU A 215 11.11 -5.91 -21.18
CA LEU A 215 9.73 -5.58 -21.54
C LEU A 215 9.43 -4.15 -21.14
N ASP A 216 8.81 -3.38 -22.03
CA ASP A 216 8.25 -2.08 -21.67
C ASP A 216 6.78 -2.25 -21.26
N ILE A 217 5.95 -2.99 -22.04
CA ILE A 217 4.52 -3.22 -21.73
C ILE A 217 4.20 -4.72 -21.71
N ARG A 218 3.41 -5.16 -20.72
CA ARG A 218 2.90 -6.54 -20.58
C ARG A 218 1.40 -6.56 -20.65
N LEU A 219 0.85 -7.31 -21.60
CA LEU A 219 -0.59 -7.48 -21.78
C LEU A 219 -0.94 -8.93 -21.49
N TYR A 220 -1.77 -9.16 -20.48
CA TYR A 220 -2.25 -10.49 -20.11
C TYR A 220 -3.64 -10.68 -20.73
N VAL A 221 -3.74 -11.56 -21.73
CA VAL A 221 -4.97 -11.80 -22.49
C VAL A 221 -5.58 -13.11 -22.02
N ILE A 222 -6.66 -12.99 -21.27
CA ILE A 222 -7.43 -14.09 -20.69
C ILE A 222 -8.51 -14.49 -21.69
N TYR A 223 -8.33 -15.65 -22.30
CA TYR A 223 -9.32 -16.26 -23.19
C TYR A 223 -10.29 -17.11 -22.36
N LYS A 224 -11.59 -16.93 -22.54
CA LYS A 224 -12.65 -17.72 -21.87
C LYS A 224 -13.91 -17.74 -22.74
N ALA A 225 -14.72 -18.78 -22.66
CA ALA A 225 -16.04 -18.80 -23.28
C ALA A 225 -16.89 -17.64 -22.74
N ILE A 226 -17.34 -16.75 -23.64
CA ILE A 226 -18.25 -15.65 -23.30
C ILE A 226 -19.63 -16.01 -23.85
N GLU A 227 -20.62 -16.17 -22.96
CA GLU A 227 -21.97 -16.63 -23.31
C GLU A 227 -22.78 -15.61 -24.13
N ASN A 228 -22.37 -14.34 -24.14
CA ASN A 228 -23.06 -13.26 -24.85
C ASN A 228 -22.28 -12.87 -26.12
N THR A 229 -22.98 -12.74 -27.24
CA THR A 229 -22.43 -12.32 -28.54
C THR A 229 -22.19 -10.81 -28.66
N GLU A 230 -22.70 -10.02 -27.72
CA GLU A 230 -22.33 -8.62 -27.59
C GLU A 230 -20.98 -8.57 -26.88
N PRO A 231 -19.94 -7.95 -27.46
CA PRO A 231 -18.67 -7.77 -26.79
C PRO A 231 -18.88 -6.79 -25.65
N GLN A 232 -19.34 -7.31 -24.51
CA GLN A 232 -19.23 -6.61 -23.25
C GLN A 232 -17.73 -6.33 -23.08
N LEU A 233 -17.38 -5.07 -22.93
CA LEU A 233 -16.11 -4.64 -22.35
C LEU A 233 -16.10 -5.14 -20.89
N GLU A 234 -16.06 -6.46 -20.70
CA GLU A 234 -15.99 -7.11 -19.40
C GLU A 234 -14.61 -6.81 -18.83
N VAL A 235 -14.56 -5.73 -18.06
CA VAL A 235 -13.57 -5.48 -17.01
C VAL A 235 -12.13 -5.66 -17.51
N SER A 236 -11.80 -4.96 -18.58
CA SER A 236 -10.41 -4.65 -18.87
C SER A 236 -9.92 -3.68 -17.79
N VAL A 237 -8.83 -4.00 -17.10
CA VAL A 237 -8.29 -3.15 -16.04
C VAL A 237 -6.82 -2.91 -16.29
N GLY A 238 -6.50 -1.72 -16.79
CA GLY A 238 -5.13 -1.24 -16.97
C GLY A 238 -4.51 -0.69 -15.68
N LEU A 239 -3.34 -1.21 -15.29
CA LEU A 239 -2.51 -0.61 -14.24
C LEU A 239 -1.53 0.39 -14.87
N ARG A 240 -1.97 1.65 -15.02
CA ARG A 240 -1.20 2.76 -15.64
C ARG A 240 0.24 2.88 -15.16
N LYS A 241 0.50 2.71 -13.85
CA LYS A 241 1.84 2.86 -13.25
C LYS A 241 2.71 1.58 -13.30
N GLY A 242 2.24 0.52 -13.94
CA GLY A 242 2.91 -0.79 -14.00
C GLY A 242 3.17 -1.28 -15.41
N LEU A 243 2.66 -0.58 -16.43
CA LEU A 243 2.70 -1.00 -17.84
C LEU A 243 2.14 -2.42 -18.03
N ILE A 244 1.09 -2.72 -17.27
CA ILE A 244 0.38 -4.00 -17.24
C ILE A 244 -1.06 -3.75 -17.66
N GLY A 245 -1.51 -4.42 -18.71
CA GLY A 245 -2.90 -4.48 -19.13
C GLY A 245 -3.46 -5.89 -18.95
N ILE A 246 -4.75 -5.98 -18.64
CA ILE A 246 -5.50 -7.25 -18.59
C ILE A 246 -6.64 -7.14 -19.60
N VAL A 247 -6.74 -8.12 -20.49
CA VAL A 247 -7.78 -8.21 -21.51
C VAL A 247 -8.55 -9.50 -21.28
N ASN A 248 -9.89 -9.43 -21.25
CA ASN A 248 -10.75 -10.62 -21.30
C ASN A 248 -11.34 -10.74 -22.70
N THR A 249 -11.27 -11.91 -23.32
CA THR A 249 -11.82 -12.13 -24.66
C THR A 249 -12.25 -13.59 -24.88
N SER A 250 -12.98 -13.83 -25.96
CA SER A 250 -13.45 -15.16 -26.36
C SER A 250 -12.44 -15.86 -27.27
N PRO A 251 -12.21 -17.19 -27.12
CA PRO A 251 -11.30 -17.97 -27.96
C PRO A 251 -11.90 -18.25 -29.35
N ALA A 252 -12.04 -17.22 -30.18
CA ALA A 252 -12.58 -17.36 -31.53
C ALA A 252 -11.71 -16.59 -32.55
N SER A 253 -11.30 -17.25 -33.64
CA SER A 253 -10.50 -16.63 -34.70
C SER A 253 -11.18 -15.40 -35.32
N LYS A 254 -12.51 -15.46 -35.50
CA LYS A 254 -13.32 -14.32 -35.96
C LYS A 254 -13.39 -13.16 -34.94
N ALA A 255 -13.05 -13.42 -33.68
CA ALA A 255 -12.98 -12.41 -32.63
C ALA A 255 -11.58 -11.80 -32.51
N GLN A 256 -10.55 -12.33 -33.18
CA GLN A 256 -9.17 -11.85 -33.04
C GLN A 256 -9.01 -10.38 -33.48
N ASP A 257 -9.69 -9.96 -34.54
CA ASP A 257 -9.70 -8.55 -34.97
C ASP A 257 -10.23 -7.62 -33.87
N TYR A 258 -11.28 -8.04 -33.17
CA TYR A 258 -11.84 -7.28 -32.06
C TYR A 258 -10.93 -7.36 -30.82
N THR A 259 -10.33 -8.52 -30.55
CA THR A 259 -9.31 -8.69 -29.51
C THR A 259 -8.16 -7.70 -29.70
N ASN A 260 -7.71 -7.49 -30.94
CA ASN A 260 -6.66 -6.52 -31.26
C ASN A 260 -7.08 -5.06 -30.97
N ILE A 261 -8.37 -4.72 -31.12
CA ILE A 261 -8.90 -3.40 -30.69
C ILE A 261 -8.77 -3.26 -29.18
N ILE A 262 -9.20 -4.26 -28.41
CA ILE A 262 -9.16 -4.21 -26.94
C ILE A 262 -7.72 -4.21 -26.43
N ILE A 263 -6.83 -5.02 -27.00
CA ILE A 263 -5.39 -5.00 -26.71
C ILE A 263 -4.81 -3.61 -26.93
N THR A 264 -5.15 -2.96 -28.05
CA THR A 264 -4.68 -1.61 -28.35
C THR A 264 -5.23 -0.59 -27.35
N HIS A 265 -6.52 -0.65 -27.04
CA HIS A 265 -7.18 0.21 -26.06
C HIS A 265 -6.54 0.09 -24.67
N GLU A 266 -6.34 -1.14 -24.17
CA GLU A 266 -5.67 -1.37 -22.89
C GLU A 266 -4.21 -0.94 -22.87
N MET A 267 -3.48 -1.20 -23.97
CA MET A 267 -2.11 -0.73 -24.11
C MET A 267 -2.05 0.81 -24.01
N LEU A 268 -2.95 1.52 -24.67
CA LEU A 268 -3.01 2.99 -24.61
C LEU A 268 -3.35 3.50 -23.20
N HIS A 269 -4.18 2.80 -22.43
CA HIS A 269 -4.36 3.11 -21.00
C HIS A 269 -3.06 3.01 -20.20
N THR A 270 -2.20 2.02 -20.50
CA THR A 270 -0.88 1.93 -19.85
C THR A 270 0.02 3.13 -20.17
N LEU A 271 -0.18 3.73 -21.35
CA LEU A 271 0.53 4.92 -21.83
C LEU A 271 -0.08 6.23 -21.32
N GLY A 272 -1.27 6.15 -20.71
CA GLY A 272 -1.90 7.25 -20.00
C GLY A 272 -3.16 7.82 -20.65
N ALA A 273 -3.62 7.23 -21.75
CA ALA A 273 -4.90 7.56 -22.35
C ALA A 273 -6.06 7.29 -21.38
N THR A 274 -7.10 8.10 -21.47
CA THR A 274 -8.34 7.96 -20.69
C THR A 274 -9.51 7.58 -21.59
N ASP A 275 -10.52 6.92 -21.03
CA ASP A 275 -11.75 6.59 -21.76
C ASP A 275 -12.44 7.84 -22.32
N LYS A 276 -12.98 7.74 -23.53
CA LYS A 276 -13.69 8.83 -24.23
C LYS A 276 -15.18 8.53 -24.44
N TYR A 277 -15.78 7.79 -23.53
CA TYR A 277 -17.20 7.48 -23.53
C TYR A 277 -17.82 7.71 -22.15
N ASP A 278 -19.14 7.89 -22.11
CA ASP A 278 -19.89 7.99 -20.87
C ASP A 278 -20.12 6.60 -20.26
N TYR A 279 -19.75 6.40 -19.00
CA TYR A 279 -19.83 5.08 -18.34
C TYR A 279 -21.27 4.57 -18.11
N THR A 280 -22.29 5.42 -18.26
CA THR A 280 -23.69 5.04 -18.04
C THR A 280 -24.37 4.64 -19.35
N THR A 281 -24.25 5.48 -20.35
CA THR A 281 -24.88 5.35 -21.67
C THR A 281 -24.00 4.61 -22.67
N LEU A 282 -22.70 4.51 -22.37
CA LEU A 282 -21.68 3.97 -23.25
C LEU A 282 -21.48 4.78 -24.54
N MET A 283 -22.14 5.93 -24.70
CA MET A 283 -21.97 6.78 -25.87
C MET A 283 -20.59 7.45 -25.86
N PRO A 284 -19.92 7.58 -27.02
CA PRO A 284 -18.73 8.42 -27.11
C PRO A 284 -19.02 9.87 -26.75
N ASN A 285 -18.12 10.50 -26.00
CA ASN A 285 -18.24 11.90 -25.58
C ASN A 285 -17.76 12.81 -26.71
N HIS A 286 -18.63 13.62 -27.33
CA HIS A 286 -18.18 14.63 -28.31
C HIS A 286 -17.49 15.81 -27.59
N PRO A 287 -16.39 16.37 -28.12
CA PRO A 287 -15.70 15.97 -29.36
C PRO A 287 -14.71 14.80 -29.18
N ASP A 288 -14.15 14.61 -27.98
CA ASP A 288 -12.95 13.79 -27.77
C ASP A 288 -13.08 12.30 -28.14
N GLY A 289 -14.28 11.73 -28.08
CA GLY A 289 -14.60 10.34 -28.42
C GLY A 289 -15.07 10.14 -29.86
N TYR A 290 -15.00 11.17 -30.70
CA TYR A 290 -15.36 11.10 -32.11
C TYR A 290 -14.09 11.04 -32.95
N ALA A 291 -14.11 10.22 -33.99
CA ALA A 291 -12.99 10.13 -34.92
C ALA A 291 -12.82 11.43 -35.73
N ASP A 292 -13.93 12.01 -36.18
CA ASP A 292 -13.97 13.26 -36.93
C ASP A 292 -15.03 14.16 -36.29
N ALA A 293 -14.62 14.88 -35.24
CA ALA A 293 -15.49 15.70 -34.41
C ALA A 293 -16.11 16.89 -35.19
N GLU A 294 -15.47 17.32 -36.28
CA GLU A 294 -15.87 18.47 -37.10
C GLU A 294 -16.64 18.08 -38.37
N LYS A 295 -16.83 16.77 -38.61
CA LYS A 295 -17.55 16.23 -39.76
C LYS A 295 -18.94 16.88 -39.94
N LYS A 296 -19.30 17.20 -41.19
CA LYS A 296 -20.65 17.69 -41.57
C LYS A 296 -21.24 16.87 -42.73
N PRO A 297 -22.41 16.20 -42.55
CA PRO A 297 -23.13 16.03 -41.28
C PRO A 297 -22.34 15.17 -40.27
N LEU A 298 -22.50 15.45 -38.97
CA LEU A 298 -21.76 14.79 -37.90
C LEU A 298 -21.99 13.27 -37.87
N TYR A 299 -23.19 12.83 -38.25
CA TYR A 299 -23.60 11.43 -38.26
C TYR A 299 -23.93 10.93 -39.68
N PRO A 300 -23.72 9.63 -39.94
CA PRO A 300 -22.96 8.69 -39.13
C PRO A 300 -21.47 8.98 -39.21
N GLN A 301 -20.70 8.69 -38.15
CA GLN A 301 -19.25 8.70 -38.22
C GLN A 301 -18.76 7.51 -39.07
N ASN A 302 -17.66 7.73 -39.80
CA ASN A 302 -17.04 6.69 -40.65
C ASN A 302 -16.16 5.74 -39.83
N HIS A 303 -15.47 6.28 -38.82
CA HIS A 303 -14.60 5.57 -37.90
C HIS A 303 -15.01 5.88 -36.46
N GLY A 304 -14.58 5.05 -35.52
CA GLY A 304 -14.65 5.34 -34.09
C GLY A 304 -13.33 5.92 -33.58
N GLU A 305 -13.35 6.39 -32.34
CA GLU A 305 -12.12 6.72 -31.59
C GLU A 305 -11.75 5.54 -30.68
N ILE A 306 -10.45 5.19 -30.60
CA ILE A 306 -9.93 3.97 -29.95
C ILE A 306 -10.19 3.93 -28.46
N MET A 307 -10.20 5.07 -27.79
CA MET A 307 -10.54 5.18 -26.37
C MET A 307 -12.06 5.26 -26.12
N ALA A 308 -12.88 5.34 -27.17
CA ALA A 308 -14.34 5.20 -27.10
C ALA A 308 -14.84 3.81 -27.53
N VAL A 309 -14.05 3.09 -28.35
CA VAL A 309 -14.31 1.73 -28.88
C VAL A 309 -15.65 1.61 -29.61
N ARG A 310 -16.17 2.71 -30.16
CA ARG A 310 -17.52 2.80 -30.75
C ARG A 310 -17.55 3.77 -31.91
N ILE A 311 -18.42 3.48 -32.89
CA ILE A 311 -18.65 4.31 -34.07
C ILE A 311 -20.03 4.98 -33.95
N PRO A 312 -20.12 6.29 -33.64
CA PRO A 312 -21.39 7.00 -33.52
C PRO A 312 -22.22 6.93 -34.82
N LYS A 313 -23.48 6.53 -34.73
CA LYS A 313 -24.43 6.45 -35.87
C LYS A 313 -25.54 7.49 -35.79
N SER A 314 -25.93 7.89 -34.58
CA SER A 314 -26.83 9.00 -34.27
C SER A 314 -26.45 9.56 -32.88
N PRO A 315 -27.13 10.60 -32.37
CA PRO A 315 -26.89 11.11 -31.01
C PRO A 315 -27.07 10.07 -29.88
N ASP A 316 -27.78 8.98 -30.14
CA ASP A 316 -28.22 7.98 -29.17
C ASP A 316 -27.91 6.54 -29.61
N SER A 317 -27.18 6.35 -30.71
CA SER A 317 -26.79 5.02 -31.18
C SER A 317 -25.37 4.98 -31.71
N PHE A 318 -24.75 3.81 -31.55
CA PHE A 318 -23.43 3.50 -32.09
C PHE A 318 -23.42 2.07 -32.66
N SER A 319 -22.40 1.77 -33.46
CA SER A 319 -22.04 0.40 -33.79
C SER A 319 -20.65 0.08 -33.26
N MET A 320 -20.38 -1.19 -32.96
CA MET A 320 -19.03 -1.63 -32.60
C MET A 320 -18.12 -1.65 -33.84
N PRO A 321 -16.85 -1.24 -33.70
CA PRO A 321 -15.83 -1.43 -34.74
C PRO A 321 -15.56 -2.93 -34.94
N LYS A 322 -15.29 -3.35 -36.18
CA LYS A 322 -15.01 -4.77 -36.48
C LYS A 322 -13.53 -5.10 -36.38
N SER A 323 -12.67 -4.15 -36.70
CA SER A 323 -11.22 -4.26 -36.61
C SER A 323 -10.59 -2.88 -36.38
N LEU A 324 -9.27 -2.85 -36.18
CA LEU A 324 -8.50 -1.61 -36.05
C LEU A 324 -8.63 -0.68 -37.27
N ASN A 325 -9.02 -1.19 -38.45
CA ASN A 325 -9.27 -0.38 -39.64
C ASN A 325 -10.56 0.47 -39.55
N ASN A 326 -11.40 0.26 -38.53
CA ASN A 326 -12.63 1.02 -38.33
C ASN A 326 -12.54 2.03 -37.18
N ILE A 327 -11.35 2.21 -36.63
CA ILE A 327 -11.11 3.05 -35.46
C ILE A 327 -9.81 3.82 -35.64
N ILE A 328 -9.64 4.88 -34.86
CA ILE A 328 -8.45 5.71 -34.91
C ILE A 328 -8.05 6.22 -33.51
N ILE A 329 -6.82 6.70 -33.34
CA ILE A 329 -6.42 7.52 -32.21
C ILE A 329 -7.00 8.93 -32.41
N GLY A 330 -7.83 9.44 -31.49
CA GLY A 330 -8.32 10.82 -31.57
C GLY A 330 -7.27 11.85 -31.13
N GLU A 331 -7.49 13.14 -31.42
CA GLU A 331 -6.54 14.22 -31.05
C GLU A 331 -6.28 14.28 -29.54
N LYS A 332 -7.34 14.12 -28.74
CA LYS A 332 -7.21 14.09 -27.28
C LYS A 332 -6.35 12.90 -26.83
N THR A 333 -6.58 11.72 -27.40
CA THR A 333 -5.79 10.52 -27.11
C THR A 333 -4.34 10.71 -27.53
N CYS A 334 -4.08 11.28 -28.71
CA CYS A 334 -2.73 11.61 -29.20
C CYS A 334 -1.97 12.50 -28.21
N THR A 335 -2.65 13.49 -27.66
CA THR A 335 -2.10 14.40 -26.65
C THR A 335 -1.82 13.69 -25.32
N GLU A 336 -2.75 12.87 -24.85
CA GLU A 336 -2.59 12.11 -23.59
C GLU A 336 -1.42 11.14 -23.62
N ILE A 337 -1.20 10.51 -24.78
CA ILE A 337 -0.03 9.65 -25.01
C ILE A 337 1.19 10.46 -25.45
N LYS A 338 1.13 11.79 -25.51
CA LYS A 338 2.26 12.70 -25.82
C LYS A 338 2.86 12.52 -27.22
N TRP A 339 2.05 12.12 -28.19
CA TRP A 339 2.42 12.19 -29.60
C TRP A 339 2.17 13.58 -30.17
N CYS A 340 1.11 14.24 -29.71
CA CYS A 340 0.74 15.59 -30.09
C CYS A 340 1.07 16.58 -28.95
N SER A 341 1.50 17.79 -29.30
CA SER A 341 1.51 18.91 -28.37
C SER A 341 0.08 19.38 -28.12
N GLU A 342 -0.24 19.80 -26.88
CA GLU A 342 -1.41 20.66 -26.67
C GLU A 342 -1.15 21.93 -27.50
N GLU A 343 -1.90 22.15 -28.57
CA GLU A 343 -1.96 23.49 -29.16
C GLU A 343 -2.41 24.43 -28.03
N GLU A 344 -1.58 25.40 -27.68
CA GLU A 344 -1.96 26.49 -26.79
C GLU A 344 -3.09 27.28 -27.48
N SER A 345 -4.33 26.85 -27.27
CA SER A 345 -5.54 27.49 -27.78
C SER A 345 -5.79 28.84 -27.11
#